data_AF-A0A4U5JG00-F1
#
_entry.id   AF-A0A4U5JG00-F1
#
_cell.length_a   1.000
_cell.length_b   1.000
_cell.length_c   1.000
_cell.angle_alpha   90.00
_cell.angle_beta   90.00
_cell.angle_gamma   90.00
#
_symmetry.space_group_name_H-M   'P 1'
#
loop_
_entity.id
_entity.type
_entity.pdbx_description
1 polymer ?
#
loop_
_entity_poly.entity_id
_entity_poly.type
_entity_poly.pdbx_seq_one_letter_code
_entity_poly.pdbx_strand_id
1 'polypeptide(L)'
;MNDRERDLAEATAELSDTLESLRTELLDESTSERPPGLPRPPSPSRLLRFTERYTIPTTIALLEAGIRSLELLAAVIRAVDGRPIDAVSGRTGERSPIAGRDRLAETSRETLRRLDDALTDLQSAARGEPSNPEVQRLLAEARELRSEVDARLAEAIDPDTGSSPTDEDEEPAEDTLERPDPERVEIDVDEELASIKRSVDETSDEAEKRGDENGAPPEEP
;
A
#
# COMPACT_ATOMS: atom_id res chain seq x y z
N MET A 1 38.91 23.31 -38.11
CA MET A 1 38.07 23.25 -36.90
C MET A 1 37.33 24.56 -36.82
N ASN A 2 36.00 24.48 -36.71
CA ASN A 2 35.13 25.65 -36.71
C ASN A 2 35.14 26.31 -35.32
N ASP A 3 34.87 27.61 -35.21
CA ASP A 3 34.85 28.32 -33.92
C ASP A 3 33.89 27.65 -32.92
N ARG A 4 32.72 27.22 -33.39
CA ARG A 4 31.73 26.47 -32.62
C ARG A 4 32.26 25.16 -32.02
N GLU A 5 33.22 24.54 -32.70
CA GLU A 5 33.84 23.28 -32.29
C GLU A 5 34.92 23.52 -31.22
N ARG A 6 35.55 24.71 -31.25
CA ARG A 6 36.44 25.20 -30.19
C ARG A 6 35.66 25.60 -28.94
N ASP A 7 34.58 26.35 -29.08
CA ASP A 7 33.73 26.75 -27.95
C ASP A 7 33.14 25.52 -27.24
N LEU A 8 32.73 24.51 -28.02
CA LEU A 8 32.24 23.24 -27.47
C LEU A 8 33.34 22.47 -26.75
N ALA A 9 34.56 22.43 -27.31
CA ALA A 9 35.70 21.80 -26.66
C ALA A 9 36.06 22.50 -25.33
N GLU A 10 36.04 23.83 -25.30
CA GLU A 10 36.29 24.64 -24.11
C GLU A 10 35.21 24.41 -23.04
N ALA A 11 33.93 24.48 -23.42
CA ALA A 11 32.82 24.21 -22.50
C ALA A 11 32.87 22.76 -21.96
N THR A 12 33.26 21.77 -22.78
CA THR A 12 33.42 20.39 -22.30
C THR A 12 34.63 20.23 -21.36
N ALA A 13 35.71 20.98 -21.59
CA ALA A 13 36.86 20.97 -20.70
C ALA A 13 36.52 21.60 -19.35
N GLU A 14 35.85 22.76 -19.36
CA GLU A 14 35.36 23.44 -18.16
C GLU A 14 34.37 22.58 -17.37
N LEU A 15 33.44 21.92 -18.05
CA LEU A 15 32.51 20.98 -17.40
C LEU A 15 33.25 19.79 -16.80
N SER A 16 34.23 19.23 -17.50
CA SER A 16 35.03 18.11 -17.00
C SER A 16 35.82 18.51 -15.74
N ASP A 17 36.40 19.71 -15.74
CA ASP A 17 37.15 20.26 -14.62
C ASP A 17 36.23 20.54 -13.41
N THR A 18 35.05 21.10 -13.68
CA THR A 18 34.03 21.34 -12.66
C THR A 18 33.54 20.02 -12.04
N LEU A 19 33.32 18.98 -12.86
CA LEU A 19 32.91 17.66 -12.38
C LEU A 19 34.02 16.96 -11.57
N GLU A 20 35.28 17.10 -11.96
CA GLU A 20 36.43 16.55 -11.21
C GLU A 20 36.58 17.26 -9.85
N SER A 21 36.40 18.59 -9.83
CA SER A 21 36.37 19.40 -8.61
C SER A 21 35.24 18.96 -7.67
N LEU A 22 34.02 18.86 -8.20
CA LEU A 22 32.84 18.43 -7.43
C LEU A 22 32.99 16.98 -6.92
N ARG A 23 33.58 16.09 -7.72
CA ARG A 23 33.88 14.71 -7.32
C ARG A 23 34.88 14.69 -6.17
N THR A 24 35.93 15.51 -6.26
CA THR A 24 36.96 15.59 -5.23
C THR A 24 36.38 16.11 -3.92
N GLU A 25 35.55 17.16 -3.98
CA GLU A 25 34.83 17.72 -2.83
C GLU A 25 33.90 16.68 -2.20
N LEU A 26 33.12 15.95 -3.00
CA LEU A 26 32.24 14.87 -2.50
C LEU A 26 33.01 13.70 -1.87
N LEU A 27 34.20 13.37 -2.39
CA LEU A 27 35.07 12.34 -1.79
C LEU A 27 35.64 12.82 -0.44
N ASP A 28 36.03 14.08 -0.34
CA ASP A 28 36.61 14.68 0.86
C ASP A 28 35.56 14.85 1.98
N GLU A 29 34.34 15.29 1.62
CA GLU A 29 33.19 15.39 2.53
C GLU A 29 32.76 14.00 3.06
N SER A 30 32.95 12.95 2.26
CA SER A 30 32.70 11.56 2.66
C SER A 30 33.70 11.03 3.71
N THR A 31 34.91 11.59 3.73
CA THR A 31 36.01 11.22 4.65
C THR A 31 36.13 12.11 5.87
N SER A 32 35.47 13.27 5.89
CA SER A 32 35.52 14.21 7.01
C SER A 32 34.99 13.56 8.30
N GLU A 33 35.90 13.31 9.25
CA GLU A 33 35.63 12.73 10.56
C GLU A 33 34.72 13.66 11.37
N ARG A 34 33.41 13.39 11.30
CA ARG A 34 32.38 14.14 12.01
C ARG A 34 32.35 13.75 13.50
N PRO A 35 32.04 14.71 14.41
CA PRO A 35 31.81 14.44 15.83
C PRO A 35 30.79 13.32 16.08
N PRO A 36 31.02 12.49 17.12
CA PRO A 36 30.15 11.36 17.44
C PRO A 36 28.78 11.86 17.91
N GLY A 37 27.70 11.51 17.19
CA GLY A 37 26.33 11.79 17.63
C GLY A 37 25.30 12.06 16.53
N LEU A 38 25.72 12.39 15.30
CA LEU A 38 24.78 12.61 14.20
C LEU A 38 24.56 11.33 13.36
N PRO A 39 23.32 11.00 12.99
CA PRO A 39 23.04 9.90 12.06
C PRO A 39 23.74 10.17 10.73
N ARG A 40 24.51 9.19 10.25
CA ARG A 40 25.30 9.31 9.03
C ARG A 40 24.34 9.40 7.83
N PRO A 41 24.36 10.47 7.03
CA PRO A 41 23.60 10.49 5.79
C PRO A 41 24.08 9.34 4.89
N PRO A 42 23.19 8.72 4.11
CA PRO A 42 23.57 7.64 3.21
C PRO A 42 24.60 8.14 2.20
N SER A 43 25.66 7.36 1.98
CA SER A 43 26.67 7.72 0.97
C SER A 43 26.02 7.77 -0.42
N PRO A 44 26.47 8.66 -1.33
CA PRO A 44 25.95 8.71 -2.69
C PRO A 44 26.08 7.37 -3.43
N SER A 45 27.16 6.61 -3.16
CA SER A 45 27.33 5.23 -3.64
C SER A 45 26.26 4.26 -3.14
N ARG A 46 25.69 4.49 -1.95
CA ARG A 46 24.58 3.70 -1.39
C ARG A 46 23.25 4.08 -2.05
N LEU A 47 23.04 5.33 -2.46
CA LEU A 47 21.87 5.76 -3.23
C LEU A 47 21.86 5.18 -4.65
N LEU A 48 22.99 5.25 -5.37
CA LEU A 48 23.13 4.63 -6.69
C LEU A 48 22.93 3.11 -6.64
N ARG A 49 23.46 2.45 -5.60
CA ARG A 49 23.24 1.01 -5.40
C ARG A 49 21.79 0.70 -5.02
N PHE A 50 21.08 1.62 -4.37
CA PHE A 50 19.67 1.48 -4.04
C PHE A 50 18.79 1.58 -5.29
N THR A 51 19.08 2.54 -6.18
CA THR A 51 18.34 2.67 -7.45
C THR A 51 18.61 1.49 -8.38
N GLU A 52 19.85 0.99 -8.44
CA GLU A 52 20.20 -0.23 -9.17
C GLU A 52 19.50 -1.47 -8.61
N ARG A 53 19.46 -1.61 -7.27
CA ARG A 53 18.90 -2.81 -6.64
C ARG A 53 17.37 -2.84 -6.64
N TYR A 54 16.72 -1.68 -6.57
CA TYR A 54 15.27 -1.62 -6.31
C TYR A 54 14.50 -0.78 -7.33
N THR A 55 14.95 0.44 -7.63
CA THR A 55 14.18 1.33 -8.50
C THR A 55 14.19 0.87 -9.96
N ILE A 56 15.36 0.61 -10.54
CA ILE A 56 15.50 0.19 -11.94
C ILE A 56 14.78 -1.15 -12.20
N PRO A 57 14.93 -2.21 -11.37
CA PRO A 57 14.18 -3.44 -11.57
C PRO A 57 12.67 -3.25 -11.46
N THR A 58 12.21 -2.40 -10.53
CA THR A 58 10.78 -2.12 -10.35
C THR A 58 10.20 -1.35 -11.53
N THR A 59 10.92 -0.35 -12.06
CA THR A 59 10.46 0.39 -13.23
C THR A 59 10.46 -0.49 -14.48
N ILE A 60 11.46 -1.37 -14.66
CA ILE A 60 11.46 -2.36 -15.74
C ILE A 60 10.24 -3.29 -15.60
N ALA A 61 9.96 -3.81 -14.40
CA ALA A 61 8.80 -4.69 -14.17
C ALA A 61 7.47 -3.98 -14.47
N LEU A 62 7.35 -2.71 -14.09
CA LEU A 62 6.17 -1.90 -14.39
C LEU A 62 5.99 -1.69 -15.90
N LEU A 63 7.07 -1.40 -16.62
CA LEU A 63 7.04 -1.26 -18.08
C LEU A 63 6.71 -2.58 -18.77
N GLU A 64 7.28 -3.70 -18.31
CA GLU A 64 6.98 -5.04 -18.84
C GLU A 64 5.51 -5.42 -18.62
N ALA A 65 4.96 -5.11 -17.44
CA ALA A 65 3.53 -5.29 -17.17
C ALA A 65 2.67 -4.43 -18.09
N GLY A 66 3.06 -3.17 -18.33
CA GLY A 66 2.41 -2.29 -19.29
C GLY A 66 2.42 -2.85 -20.71
N ILE A 67 3.57 -3.33 -21.18
CA ILE A 67 3.71 -3.96 -22.50
C ILE A 67 2.83 -5.21 -22.60
N ARG A 68 2.86 -6.10 -21.60
CA ARG A 68 1.99 -7.29 -21.58
C ARG A 68 0.50 -6.95 -21.62
N SER A 69 0.09 -5.88 -20.93
CA SER A 69 -1.29 -5.39 -20.99
C SER A 69 -1.67 -4.91 -22.39
N LEU A 70 -0.77 -4.20 -23.09
CA LEU A 70 -0.98 -3.76 -24.46
C LEU A 70 -1.01 -4.94 -25.44
N GLU A 71 -0.18 -5.96 -25.22
CA GLU A 71 -0.18 -7.20 -26.01
C GLU A 71 -1.49 -7.98 -25.82
N LEU A 72 -2.02 -8.05 -24.59
CA LEU A 72 -3.33 -8.64 -24.32
C LEU A 72 -4.45 -7.88 -25.03
N LEU A 73 -4.43 -6.55 -24.98
CA LEU A 73 -5.38 -5.73 -25.73
C LEU A 73 -5.28 -5.99 -27.24
N ALA A 74 -4.06 -6.05 -27.77
CA ALA A 74 -3.83 -6.40 -29.16
C ALA A 74 -4.33 -7.81 -29.50
N ALA A 75 -4.19 -8.78 -28.59
CA ALA A 75 -4.70 -10.13 -28.75
C ALA A 75 -6.24 -10.16 -28.77
N VAL A 76 -6.92 -9.35 -27.94
CA VAL A 76 -8.38 -9.21 -27.97
C VAL A 76 -8.85 -8.63 -29.30
N ILE A 77 -8.23 -7.55 -29.77
CA ILE A 77 -8.57 -6.94 -31.07
C ILE A 77 -8.33 -7.95 -32.21
N ARG A 78 -7.21 -8.68 -32.17
CA ARG A 78 -6.86 -9.71 -33.16
C ARG A 78 -7.84 -10.88 -33.16
N ALA A 79 -8.36 -11.28 -31.99
CA ALA A 79 -9.36 -12.32 -31.84
C ALA A 79 -10.70 -11.91 -32.45
N VAL A 80 -11.10 -10.64 -32.30
CA VAL A 80 -12.28 -10.07 -32.97
C VAL A 80 -12.08 -10.01 -34.49
N ASP A 81 -10.88 -9.72 -34.96
CA ASP A 81 -10.50 -9.73 -36.38
C ASP A 81 -10.34 -11.16 -36.96
N GLY A 82 -10.53 -12.21 -36.16
CA GLY A 82 -10.43 -13.61 -36.60
C GLY A 82 -9.02 -14.05 -37.01
N ARG A 83 -7.97 -13.34 -36.56
CA ARG A 83 -6.58 -13.67 -36.91
C ARG A 83 -5.89 -14.45 -35.78
N PRO A 84 -5.16 -15.55 -36.09
CA PRO A 84 -4.55 -16.38 -35.06
C PRO A 84 -3.43 -15.66 -34.29
N ILE A 85 -3.30 -16.03 -33.01
CA ILE A 85 -2.36 -15.48 -32.02
C ILE A 85 -1.01 -16.20 -32.17
N ASP A 86 -0.27 -15.96 -33.25
CA ASP A 86 1.00 -16.68 -33.52
C ASP A 86 2.26 -15.79 -33.52
N ALA A 87 2.20 -14.51 -33.11
CA ALA A 87 3.29 -13.57 -33.45
C ALA A 87 4.07 -12.92 -32.30
N VAL A 88 3.78 -13.15 -31.01
CA VAL A 88 4.51 -12.44 -29.92
C VAL A 88 5.01 -13.38 -28.82
N SER A 89 5.57 -14.52 -29.20
CA SER A 89 6.48 -15.27 -28.30
C SER A 89 7.90 -15.40 -28.88
N GLY A 90 8.18 -14.73 -30.00
CA GLY A 90 9.45 -14.83 -30.72
C GLY A 90 10.63 -14.03 -30.16
N ARG A 91 10.58 -13.52 -28.91
CA ARG A 91 11.69 -12.71 -28.37
C ARG A 91 12.24 -13.16 -27.01
N THR A 92 11.78 -14.28 -26.46
CA THR A 92 12.32 -14.81 -25.20
C THR A 92 12.51 -16.32 -25.27
N GLY A 93 13.65 -16.73 -25.84
CA GLY A 93 14.30 -17.98 -25.50
C GLY A 93 13.82 -19.23 -26.24
N GLU A 94 14.76 -19.82 -26.98
CA GLU A 94 14.71 -21.17 -27.55
C GLU A 94 14.11 -22.21 -26.58
N ARG A 95 12.93 -22.75 -26.89
CA ARG A 95 12.52 -24.13 -26.54
C ARG A 95 11.32 -24.55 -27.38
N SER A 96 11.44 -25.74 -27.96
CA SER A 96 10.58 -26.37 -28.97
C SER A 96 9.06 -26.20 -28.76
N PRO A 97 8.30 -25.72 -29.77
CA PRO A 97 6.86 -25.42 -29.65
C PRO A 97 5.92 -26.65 -29.72
N ILE A 98 6.43 -27.84 -30.06
CA ILE A 98 5.57 -29.01 -30.34
C ILE A 98 5.25 -29.80 -29.06
N ALA A 99 6.17 -29.87 -28.09
CA ALA A 99 5.94 -30.57 -26.81
C ALA A 99 5.13 -29.76 -25.79
N GLY A 100 5.05 -28.44 -25.95
CA GLY A 100 4.29 -27.56 -25.05
C GLY A 100 2.79 -27.53 -25.34
N ARG A 101 2.38 -27.78 -26.60
CA ARG A 101 0.99 -27.62 -27.04
C ARG A 101 0.07 -28.71 -26.47
N ASP A 102 0.53 -29.97 -26.40
CA ASP A 102 -0.23 -31.06 -25.79
C ASP A 102 -0.36 -30.89 -24.28
N ARG A 103 0.72 -30.49 -23.61
CA ARG A 103 0.71 -30.21 -22.16
C ARG A 103 -0.19 -29.01 -21.83
N LEU A 104 -0.19 -27.98 -22.67
CA LEU A 104 -1.07 -26.82 -22.52
C LEU A 104 -2.54 -27.17 -22.77
N ALA A 105 -2.83 -28.04 -23.73
CA ALA A 105 -4.19 -28.51 -23.99
C ALA A 105 -4.72 -29.36 -22.81
N GLU A 106 -3.87 -30.16 -22.19
CA GLU A 106 -4.22 -30.97 -21.01
C GLU A 106 -4.47 -30.09 -19.78
N THR A 107 -3.57 -29.14 -19.48
CA THR A 107 -3.78 -28.21 -18.36
C THR A 107 -5.00 -27.31 -18.59
N SER A 108 -5.27 -26.88 -19.82
CA SER A 108 -6.46 -26.09 -20.15
C SER A 108 -7.75 -26.88 -19.93
N ARG A 109 -7.77 -28.18 -20.24
CA ARG A 109 -8.95 -29.03 -19.98
C ARG A 109 -9.17 -29.23 -18.48
N GLU A 110 -8.10 -29.34 -17.71
CA GLU A 110 -8.18 -29.53 -16.27
C GLU A 110 -8.64 -28.25 -15.55
N THR A 111 -8.18 -27.07 -15.99
CA THR A 111 -8.66 -25.79 -15.45
C THR A 111 -10.11 -25.51 -15.82
N LEU A 112 -10.55 -25.86 -17.05
CA LEU A 112 -11.95 -25.74 -17.45
C LEU A 112 -12.86 -26.65 -16.63
N ARG A 113 -12.45 -27.88 -16.31
CA ARG A 113 -13.22 -28.76 -15.40
C ARG A 113 -13.33 -28.17 -14.00
N ARG A 114 -12.23 -27.68 -13.44
CA ARG A 114 -12.24 -27.01 -12.12
C ARG A 114 -13.14 -25.78 -12.10
N LEU A 115 -13.20 -25.03 -13.19
CA LEU A 115 -14.10 -23.88 -13.31
C LEU A 115 -15.56 -24.30 -13.37
N ASP A 116 -15.89 -25.35 -14.12
CA ASP A 116 -17.26 -25.88 -14.23
C ASP A 116 -17.75 -26.44 -12.88
N ASP A 117 -16.86 -27.12 -12.15
CA ASP A 117 -17.12 -27.57 -10.77
C ASP A 117 -17.35 -26.38 -9.82
N ALA A 118 -16.50 -25.34 -9.87
CA ALA A 118 -16.66 -24.14 -9.05
C ALA A 118 -17.94 -23.34 -9.38
N LEU A 119 -18.33 -23.29 -10.66
CA LEU A 119 -19.58 -22.66 -11.09
C LEU A 119 -20.80 -23.47 -10.63
N THR A 120 -20.69 -24.80 -10.64
CA THR A 120 -21.72 -25.70 -10.10
C THR A 120 -21.86 -25.53 -8.58
N ASP A 121 -20.74 -25.41 -7.87
CA ASP A 121 -20.72 -25.13 -6.43
C ASP A 121 -21.33 -23.75 -6.12
N LEU A 122 -21.00 -22.71 -6.91
CA LEU A 122 -21.60 -21.38 -6.77
C LEU A 122 -23.10 -21.40 -7.05
N GLN A 123 -23.54 -22.13 -8.07
CA GLN A 123 -24.95 -22.27 -8.41
C GLN A 123 -25.71 -23.04 -7.33
N SER A 124 -25.05 -23.98 -6.64
CA SER A 124 -25.63 -24.75 -5.54
C SER A 124 -25.67 -23.95 -4.24
N ALA A 125 -24.61 -23.17 -3.95
CA ALA A 125 -24.59 -22.21 -2.86
C ALA A 125 -25.66 -21.12 -3.03
N ALA A 126 -25.89 -20.63 -4.26
CA ALA A 126 -26.98 -19.71 -4.58
C ALA A 126 -28.38 -20.31 -4.36
N ARG A 127 -28.50 -21.65 -4.45
CA ARG A 127 -29.73 -22.39 -4.09
C ARG A 127 -29.78 -22.78 -2.61
N GLY A 128 -28.77 -22.44 -1.81
CA GLY A 128 -28.70 -22.69 -0.38
C GLY A 128 -28.11 -24.03 0.04
N GLU A 129 -27.59 -24.83 -0.89
CA GLU A 129 -27.03 -26.17 -0.62
C GLU A 129 -25.58 -26.25 -1.13
N PRO A 130 -24.59 -25.74 -0.39
CA PRO A 130 -23.19 -25.81 -0.82
C PRO A 130 -22.71 -27.27 -0.84
N SER A 131 -22.36 -27.78 -2.03
CA SER A 131 -21.88 -29.15 -2.27
C SER A 131 -20.50 -29.41 -1.66
N ASN A 132 -19.69 -28.37 -1.47
CA ASN A 132 -18.35 -28.50 -0.94
C ASN A 132 -18.36 -28.64 0.61
N PRO A 133 -17.79 -29.73 1.16
CA PRO A 133 -17.80 -29.99 2.61
C PRO A 133 -17.04 -28.96 3.44
N GLU A 134 -16.01 -28.32 2.87
CA GLU A 134 -15.25 -27.27 3.55
C GLU A 134 -16.08 -25.99 3.72
N VAL A 135 -16.87 -25.65 2.70
CA VAL A 135 -17.79 -24.49 2.72
C VAL A 135 -18.95 -24.73 3.70
N GLN A 136 -19.47 -25.96 3.77
CA GLN A 136 -20.47 -26.33 4.77
C GLN A 136 -19.96 -26.14 6.19
N ARG A 137 -18.72 -26.58 6.47
CA ARG A 137 -18.08 -26.40 7.78
C ARG A 137 -17.92 -24.93 8.14
N LEU A 138 -17.43 -24.09 7.22
CA LEU A 138 -17.24 -22.67 7.47
C LEU A 138 -18.56 -21.92 7.69
N LEU A 139 -19.64 -22.30 6.98
CA LEU A 139 -20.97 -21.74 7.19
C LEU A 139 -21.60 -22.18 8.52
N ALA A 140 -21.32 -23.39 8.98
CA ALA A 140 -21.73 -23.85 10.30
C ALA A 140 -21.04 -23.02 11.40
N GLU A 141 -19.71 -22.85 11.28
CA GLU A 141 -18.90 -22.04 12.19
C GLU A 141 -19.34 -20.56 12.20
N ALA A 142 -19.65 -19.98 11.03
CA ALA A 142 -20.17 -18.62 10.93
C ALA A 142 -21.56 -18.45 11.59
N ARG A 143 -22.43 -19.47 11.51
CA ARG A 143 -23.75 -19.47 12.17
C ARG A 143 -23.63 -19.61 13.69
N GLU A 144 -22.70 -20.42 14.15
CA GLU A 144 -22.36 -20.56 15.57
C GLU A 144 -21.84 -19.22 16.13
N LEU A 145 -20.86 -18.61 15.45
CA LEU A 145 -20.32 -17.31 15.84
C LEU A 145 -21.38 -16.20 15.84
N ARG A 146 -22.29 -16.20 14.85
CA ARG A 146 -23.43 -15.27 14.84
C ARG A 146 -24.35 -15.47 16.04
N SER A 147 -24.62 -16.72 16.41
CA SER A 147 -25.48 -17.02 17.57
C SER A 147 -24.82 -16.62 18.88
N GLU A 148 -23.50 -16.77 18.99
CA GLU A 148 -22.71 -16.29 20.13
C GLU A 148 -22.73 -14.76 20.23
N VAL A 149 -22.57 -14.06 19.10
CA VAL A 149 -22.66 -12.59 19.06
C VAL A 149 -24.07 -12.12 19.40
N ASP A 150 -25.11 -12.76 18.86
CA ASP A 150 -26.50 -12.44 19.18
C ASP A 150 -26.78 -12.67 20.69
N ALA A 151 -26.24 -13.74 21.28
CA ALA A 151 -26.35 -14.01 22.72
C ALA A 151 -25.61 -12.96 23.57
N ARG A 152 -24.38 -12.62 23.19
CA ARG A 152 -23.57 -11.60 23.89
C ARG A 152 -24.15 -10.20 23.73
N LEU A 153 -24.76 -9.90 22.58
CA LEU A 153 -25.46 -8.65 22.33
C LEU A 153 -26.76 -8.58 23.12
N ALA A 154 -27.52 -9.69 23.22
CA ALA A 154 -28.71 -9.76 24.07
C ALA A 154 -28.34 -9.56 25.55
N GLU A 155 -27.27 -10.19 26.03
CA GLU A 155 -26.74 -10.01 27.39
C GLU A 155 -26.26 -8.56 27.65
N ALA A 156 -25.70 -7.90 26.64
CA ALA A 156 -25.25 -6.52 26.75
C ALA A 156 -26.39 -5.48 26.67
N ILE A 157 -27.48 -5.81 25.96
CA ILE A 157 -28.65 -4.94 25.84
C ILE A 157 -29.57 -5.08 27.05
N ASP A 158 -29.59 -6.24 27.70
CA ASP A 158 -30.48 -6.53 28.82
C ASP A 158 -29.73 -7.10 30.04
N PRO A 159 -28.90 -6.28 30.73
CA PRO A 159 -28.21 -6.72 31.95
C PRO A 159 -29.13 -6.82 33.18
N ASP A 160 -30.39 -6.37 33.10
CA ASP A 160 -31.33 -6.33 34.24
C ASP A 160 -32.42 -7.41 34.22
N THR A 161 -32.55 -8.20 33.15
CA THR A 161 -33.50 -9.34 33.14
C THR A 161 -32.80 -10.65 33.48
N GLY A 162 -32.20 -10.69 34.67
CA GLY A 162 -31.87 -11.93 35.35
C GLY A 162 -33.13 -12.79 35.51
N SER A 163 -33.09 -14.01 34.97
CA SER A 163 -34.19 -14.97 34.99
C SER A 163 -34.75 -15.23 36.39
N SER A 164 -36.08 -15.18 36.56
CA SER A 164 -36.81 -16.03 37.51
C SER A 164 -38.29 -16.19 37.10
N PRO A 165 -38.81 -17.43 37.02
CA PRO A 165 -40.24 -17.69 36.91
C PRO A 165 -40.81 -17.89 38.30
N THR A 166 -41.49 -16.90 38.90
CA THR A 166 -42.37 -17.14 40.07
C THR A 166 -43.37 -16.00 40.20
N ASP A 167 -44.61 -16.41 40.48
CA ASP A 167 -45.79 -15.65 40.82
C ASP A 167 -45.59 -14.56 41.90
N GLU A 168 -46.63 -13.73 41.99
CA GLU A 168 -47.09 -12.94 43.13
C GLU A 168 -46.97 -11.41 42.99
N ASP A 169 -48.15 -10.82 42.82
CA ASP A 169 -48.50 -9.42 43.06
C ASP A 169 -47.91 -8.91 44.38
N GLU A 170 -47.19 -7.78 44.37
CA GLU A 170 -47.28 -6.72 45.40
C GLU A 170 -46.30 -5.57 45.07
N GLU A 171 -46.86 -4.37 44.91
CA GLU A 171 -46.20 -3.05 44.92
C GLU A 171 -45.77 -2.67 46.37
N PRO A 172 -45.15 -1.50 46.63
CA PRO A 172 -43.95 -0.88 46.04
C PRO A 172 -42.93 -0.46 47.15
N ALA A 173 -41.68 -0.12 46.83
CA ALA A 173 -40.85 0.67 47.76
C ALA A 173 -39.71 1.44 47.07
N GLU A 174 -39.48 2.62 47.63
CA GLU A 174 -38.59 3.68 47.23
C GLU A 174 -37.10 3.41 47.57
N ASP A 175 -36.25 4.19 46.89
CA ASP A 175 -35.04 4.85 47.42
C ASP A 175 -33.68 4.10 47.36
N THR A 176 -32.70 4.90 46.91
CA THR A 176 -31.24 4.81 47.11
C THR A 176 -30.48 3.70 46.36
N LEU A 177 -29.47 3.94 45.49
CA LEU A 177 -28.29 4.81 45.62
C LEU A 177 -27.71 5.17 44.24
N GLU A 178 -27.45 6.47 44.06
CA GLU A 178 -26.59 7.03 43.02
C GLU A 178 -25.15 6.51 43.21
N ARG A 179 -24.65 5.71 42.26
CA ARG A 179 -23.27 5.22 42.24
C ARG A 179 -22.59 5.87 41.04
N PRO A 180 -21.51 6.65 41.22
CA PRO A 180 -20.80 7.23 40.08
C PRO A 180 -20.14 6.10 39.29
N ASP A 181 -20.54 5.95 38.04
CA ASP A 181 -19.88 5.07 37.06
C ASP A 181 -18.40 5.49 36.94
N PRO A 182 -17.44 4.54 36.97
CA PRO A 182 -16.06 4.82 36.60
C PRO A 182 -15.99 5.11 35.10
N GLU A 183 -16.13 6.40 34.77
CA GLU A 183 -15.65 7.10 33.58
C GLU A 183 -15.69 6.29 32.28
N ARG A 184 -16.88 6.28 31.64
CA ARG A 184 -16.89 6.39 30.18
C ARG A 184 -16.17 7.69 29.86
N VAL A 185 -14.93 7.61 29.38
CA VAL A 185 -14.18 8.77 28.92
C VAL A 185 -14.89 9.28 27.67
N GLU A 186 -15.81 10.22 27.86
CA GLU A 186 -16.42 10.99 26.79
C GLU A 186 -15.35 11.96 26.30
N ILE A 187 -14.61 11.54 25.27
CA ILE A 187 -13.57 12.37 24.65
C ILE A 187 -14.29 13.51 23.93
N ASP A 188 -14.17 14.72 24.46
CA ASP A 188 -14.65 15.93 23.77
C ASP A 188 -13.73 16.23 22.58
N VAL A 189 -14.19 15.80 21.40
CA VAL A 189 -13.47 15.95 20.14
C VAL A 189 -13.24 17.44 19.81
N ASP A 190 -14.12 18.34 20.26
CA ASP A 190 -14.00 19.77 19.96
C ASP A 190 -12.84 20.41 20.73
N GLU A 191 -12.60 19.98 21.98
CA GLU A 191 -11.46 20.44 22.78
C GLU A 191 -10.12 19.94 22.21
N GLU A 192 -10.06 18.66 21.84
CA GLU A 192 -8.86 18.05 21.24
C GLU A 192 -8.50 18.70 19.89
N LEU A 193 -9.50 18.99 19.04
CA LEU A 193 -9.28 19.68 17.78
C LEU A 193 -8.78 21.12 17.97
N ALA A 194 -9.25 21.81 19.03
CA ALA A 194 -8.76 23.15 19.36
C ALA A 194 -7.30 23.13 19.81
N SER A 195 -6.90 22.12 20.59
CA SER A 195 -5.51 21.91 21.02
C SER A 195 -4.57 21.66 19.83
N ILE A 196 -4.96 20.77 18.91
CA ILE A 196 -4.19 20.49 17.69
C ILE A 196 -4.06 21.75 16.82
N LYS A 197 -5.16 22.51 16.64
CA LYS A 197 -5.15 23.75 15.85
C LYS A 197 -4.18 24.78 16.42
N ARG A 198 -4.14 24.95 17.75
CA ARG A 198 -3.20 25.88 18.40
C ARG A 198 -1.75 25.46 18.20
N SER A 199 -1.45 24.15 18.28
CA SER A 199 -0.08 23.66 18.06
C SER A 199 0.41 23.91 16.63
N VAL A 200 -0.48 23.78 15.64
CA VAL A 200 -0.17 24.06 14.23
C VAL A 200 0.05 25.55 13.98
N ASP A 201 -0.78 26.42 14.57
CA ASP A 201 -0.66 27.87 14.44
C ASP A 201 0.66 28.38 15.06
N GLU A 202 1.02 27.88 16.25
CA GLU A 202 2.27 28.23 16.93
C GLU A 202 3.51 27.77 16.12
N THR A 203 3.44 26.59 15.51
CA THR A 203 4.50 26.09 14.62
C THR A 203 4.61 26.93 13.34
N SER A 204 3.49 27.49 12.86
CA SER A 204 3.46 28.35 11.67
C SER A 204 4.02 29.74 11.96
N ASP A 205 3.73 30.32 13.13
CA ASP A 205 4.27 31.61 13.58
C ASP A 205 5.79 31.56 13.86
N GLU A 206 6.31 30.42 14.34
CA GLU A 206 7.76 30.22 14.48
C GLU A 206 8.48 30.15 13.11
N ALA A 207 7.79 29.65 12.08
CA ALA A 207 8.32 29.62 10.72
C ALA A 207 8.37 31.02 10.09
N GLU A 208 7.42 31.91 10.42
CA GLU A 208 7.45 33.31 9.95
C GLU A 208 8.49 34.17 10.68
N LYS A 209 8.69 33.98 11.99
CA LYS A 209 9.73 34.73 12.75
C LYS A 209 11.17 34.42 12.34
N ARG A 210 11.44 33.22 11.81
CA ARG A 210 12.78 32.87 11.28
C ARG A 210 13.04 33.40 9.86
N GLY A 211 12.02 33.94 9.19
CA GLY A 211 12.13 34.51 7.85
C GLY A 211 12.59 35.97 7.80
N ASP A 212 12.54 36.71 8.92
CA ASP A 212 12.74 38.17 8.94
C ASP A 212 14.11 38.63 9.50
N GLU A 213 14.97 37.72 9.98
CA GLU A 213 16.29 38.08 10.55
C GLU A 213 17.46 38.08 9.54
N ASN A 214 17.23 37.84 8.24
CA ASN A 214 18.29 37.80 7.21
C ASN A 214 18.09 38.84 6.09
N GLY A 215 17.79 40.10 6.46
CA GLY A 215 17.49 41.16 5.48
C GLY A 215 17.99 42.56 5.83
N ALA A 216 19.19 42.72 6.40
CA ALA A 216 19.81 44.04 6.57
C ALA A 216 21.14 44.13 5.79
N PRO A 217 21.27 44.95 4.73
CA PRO A 217 22.56 45.21 4.09
C PRO A 217 23.41 46.13 4.98
N PRO A 218 24.74 45.91 5.11
CA PRO A 218 25.60 46.83 5.84
C PRO A 218 25.81 48.13 5.05
N GLU A 219 25.54 49.27 5.69
CA GLU A 219 26.01 50.59 5.23
C GLU A 219 27.52 50.71 5.48
N GLU A 220 28.29 51.03 4.44
CA GLU A 220 29.72 51.36 4.54
C GLU A 220 29.93 52.88 4.77
N PRO A 221 30.95 53.29 5.57
CA PRO A 221 31.32 54.68 5.82
C PRO A 221 32.20 55.32 4.74
#